data_AF-A0A839CXK7-F1
#
_entry.id   AF-A0A839CXK7-F1
#
_cell.length_a   1.000
_cell.length_b   1.000
_cell.length_c   1.000
_cell.angle_alpha   90.00
_cell.angle_beta   90.00
_cell.angle_gamma   90.00
#
_symmetry.space_group_name_H-M   'P 1'
#
loop_
_entity.id
_entity.type
_entity.pdbx_description
1 polymer ?
#
loop_
_entity_poly.entity_id
_entity_poly.type
_entity_poly.pdbx_seq_one_letter_code
_entity_poly.pdbx_strand_id
1 'polypeptide(L)'
;MQIFLSFCLKIWPLYIYIIMGYFGGRLFKIDRQSIASLLFYFIVPLVFFNVALNVKIQPCYLFLPLICFILCISLCFIYLYFAGKLWKDGKANLIAFAAGTGNTGYFGFPLALMLFDEHQVGIYMLGNIGFSLYDYTVGAYIITRGTYTKKQALHKVMRLPMIYAFILGLTLNYLGFKLPSEVSHFAQHLRGAYIVLGMMIIGLALANLEAYKIDYKFLACFLSAKFLAAPMIVLSVITLDQNVMHIFEGNEFIYKIMILLSIVPPAANTVVFATLNKCHPEQAAAAVLTGTVLGMVYVPAMVTWLI
;
A
#
# COMPACT_ATOMS: atom_id res chain seq x y z
N MET A 1 -20.87 -2.59 -17.52
CA MET A 1 -20.09 -3.69 -18.14
C MET A 1 -18.84 -3.18 -18.85
N GLN A 2 -18.93 -2.21 -19.77
CA GLN A 2 -17.78 -1.70 -20.54
C GLN A 2 -16.67 -1.04 -19.68
N ILE A 3 -17.04 -0.23 -18.68
CA ILE A 3 -16.08 0.41 -17.76
C ILE A 3 -15.28 -0.64 -16.99
N PHE A 4 -15.97 -1.61 -16.38
CA PHE A 4 -15.35 -2.74 -15.69
C PHE A 4 -14.33 -3.50 -16.57
N LEU A 5 -14.74 -3.87 -17.79
CA LEU A 5 -13.86 -4.58 -18.72
C LEU A 5 -12.63 -3.74 -19.13
N SER A 6 -12.82 -2.43 -19.33
CA SER A 6 -11.71 -1.50 -19.62
C SER A 6 -10.70 -1.46 -18.47
N PHE A 7 -11.16 -1.41 -17.23
CA PHE A 7 -10.27 -1.46 -16.06
C PHE A 7 -9.56 -2.81 -15.95
N CYS A 8 -10.25 -3.93 -16.11
CA CYS A 8 -9.62 -5.26 -16.12
C CYS A 8 -8.46 -5.33 -17.15
N LEU A 9 -8.68 -4.80 -18.36
CA LEU A 9 -7.66 -4.75 -19.41
C LEU A 9 -6.48 -3.83 -19.05
N LYS A 10 -6.71 -2.73 -18.34
CA LYS A 10 -5.65 -1.81 -17.90
C LYS A 10 -4.84 -2.36 -16.72
N ILE A 11 -5.43 -3.15 -15.84
CA ILE A 11 -4.74 -3.75 -14.67
C ILE A 11 -4.00 -5.02 -15.08
N TRP A 12 -4.50 -5.78 -16.05
CA TRP A 12 -3.89 -7.04 -16.50
C TRP A 12 -2.36 -6.98 -16.72
N PRO A 13 -1.79 -5.95 -17.39
CA PRO A 13 -0.34 -5.81 -17.54
C PRO A 13 0.45 -5.84 -16.22
N LEU A 14 -0.14 -5.38 -15.10
CA LEU A 14 0.53 -5.43 -13.80
C LEU A 14 0.77 -6.88 -13.34
N TYR A 15 -0.10 -7.82 -13.71
CA TYR A 15 0.07 -9.25 -13.41
C TYR A 15 1.17 -9.88 -14.27
N ILE A 16 1.42 -9.36 -15.47
CA ILE A 16 2.55 -9.80 -16.29
C ILE A 16 3.86 -9.53 -15.54
N TYR A 17 4.01 -8.39 -14.88
CA TYR A 17 5.20 -8.10 -14.07
C TYR A 17 5.34 -9.03 -12.86
N ILE A 18 4.23 -9.46 -12.23
CA ILE A 18 4.26 -10.49 -11.18
C ILE A 18 4.77 -11.80 -11.76
N ILE A 19 4.25 -12.22 -12.92
CA ILE A 19 4.67 -13.46 -13.59
C ILE A 19 6.16 -13.40 -13.97
N MET A 20 6.63 -12.26 -14.50
CA MET A 20 8.04 -12.03 -14.80
C MET A 20 8.90 -12.12 -13.53
N GLY A 21 8.47 -11.55 -12.42
CA GLY A 21 9.14 -11.68 -11.13
C GLY A 21 9.22 -13.13 -10.66
N TYR A 22 8.14 -13.90 -10.80
CA TYR A 22 8.09 -15.31 -10.44
C TYR A 22 9.10 -16.14 -11.23
N PHE A 23 9.11 -16.04 -12.56
CA PHE A 23 10.08 -16.74 -13.40
C PHE A 23 11.51 -16.22 -13.20
N GLY A 24 11.67 -14.91 -12.95
CA GLY A 24 12.93 -14.30 -12.56
C GLY A 24 13.54 -14.95 -11.31
N GLY A 25 12.73 -15.15 -10.27
CA GLY A 25 13.15 -15.83 -9.05
C GLY A 25 13.39 -17.32 -9.26
N ARG A 26 12.51 -18.01 -9.99
CA ARG A 26 12.55 -19.48 -10.11
C ARG A 26 13.62 -19.99 -11.09
N LEU A 27 13.78 -19.32 -12.23
CA LEU A 27 14.70 -19.74 -13.30
C LEU A 27 16.07 -19.09 -13.16
N PHE A 28 16.10 -17.79 -12.85
CA PHE A 28 17.32 -16.99 -12.84
C PHE A 28 17.85 -16.69 -11.43
N LYS A 29 17.13 -17.14 -10.38
CA LYS A 29 17.50 -16.93 -8.97
C LYS A 29 17.74 -15.45 -8.64
N ILE A 30 16.96 -14.55 -9.26
CA ILE A 30 17.01 -13.12 -8.96
C ILE A 30 16.71 -12.92 -7.47
N ASP A 31 17.62 -12.25 -6.78
CA ASP A 31 17.45 -11.98 -5.36
C ASP A 31 16.44 -10.85 -5.12
N ARG A 32 15.39 -11.17 -4.36
CA ARG A 32 14.35 -10.22 -3.95
C ARG A 32 14.93 -9.07 -3.14
N GLN A 33 15.90 -9.35 -2.26
CA GLN A 33 16.42 -8.35 -1.32
C GLN A 33 17.17 -7.22 -2.04
N SER A 34 17.87 -7.56 -3.12
CA SER A 34 18.57 -6.61 -3.99
C SER A 34 17.60 -5.66 -4.69
N ILE A 35 16.52 -6.19 -5.29
CA ILE A 35 15.48 -5.37 -5.93
C ILE A 35 14.75 -4.49 -4.89
N ALA A 36 14.42 -5.06 -3.73
CA ALA A 36 13.77 -4.33 -2.64
C ALA A 36 14.64 -3.18 -2.12
N SER A 37 15.94 -3.41 -1.95
CA SER A 37 16.89 -2.38 -1.51
C SER A 37 17.03 -1.26 -2.54
N LEU A 38 17.15 -1.60 -3.83
CA LEU A 38 17.19 -0.61 -4.91
C LEU A 38 15.92 0.27 -4.92
N LEU A 39 14.75 -0.36 -4.81
CA LEU A 39 13.49 0.37 -4.72
C LEU A 39 13.45 1.28 -3.49
N PHE A 40 13.70 0.72 -2.31
CA PHE A 40 13.51 1.40 -1.05
C PHE A 40 14.46 2.59 -0.86
N TYR A 41 15.73 2.45 -1.25
CA TYR A 41 16.75 3.48 -1.03
C TYR A 41 16.87 4.51 -2.15
N PHE A 42 16.53 4.16 -3.40
CA PHE A 42 16.76 5.04 -4.54
C PHE A 42 15.47 5.40 -5.28
N ILE A 43 14.71 4.41 -5.74
CA ILE A 43 13.59 4.68 -6.65
C ILE A 43 12.40 5.31 -5.91
N VAL A 44 11.94 4.71 -4.81
CA VAL A 44 10.79 5.20 -4.03
C VAL A 44 11.02 6.63 -3.55
N PRO A 45 12.17 7.00 -2.95
CA PRO A 45 12.41 8.37 -2.53
C PRO A 45 12.33 9.37 -3.69
N LEU A 46 12.92 9.05 -4.85
CA LEU A 46 12.89 9.95 -6.01
C LEU A 46 11.48 10.10 -6.60
N VAL A 47 10.69 9.03 -6.63
CA VAL A 47 9.27 9.11 -7.03
C VAL A 47 8.49 9.99 -6.06
N PHE A 48 8.64 9.79 -4.75
CA PHE A 48 7.94 10.59 -3.74
C PHE A 48 8.36 12.06 -3.76
N PHE A 49 9.65 12.34 -3.97
CA PHE A 49 10.15 13.69 -4.18
C PHE A 49 9.50 14.36 -5.39
N ASN A 50 9.53 13.70 -6.55
CA ASN A 50 8.98 14.27 -7.77
C ASN A 50 7.46 14.49 -7.66
N VAL A 51 6.74 13.58 -7.03
CA VAL A 51 5.31 13.73 -6.81
C VAL A 51 5.03 14.90 -5.86
N ALA A 52 5.74 14.99 -4.73
CA ALA A 52 5.61 16.10 -3.79
C ALA A 52 5.92 17.46 -4.44
N LEU A 53 6.86 17.51 -5.38
CA LEU A 53 7.22 18.73 -6.09
C LEU A 53 6.08 19.28 -6.95
N ASN A 54 5.12 18.46 -7.36
CA ASN A 54 4.04 18.83 -8.28
C ASN A 54 2.66 18.95 -7.59
N VAL A 55 2.56 18.70 -6.29
CA VAL A 55 1.31 18.83 -5.54
C VAL A 55 1.02 20.30 -5.23
N LYS A 56 -0.22 20.75 -5.47
CA LYS A 56 -0.73 22.01 -4.92
C LYS A 56 -1.16 21.77 -3.47
N ILE A 57 -0.36 22.16 -2.49
CA ILE A 57 -0.69 21.86 -1.09
C ILE A 57 -1.81 22.78 -0.61
N GLN A 58 -2.91 22.20 -0.16
CA GLN A 58 -3.88 22.85 0.72
C GLN A 58 -3.73 22.28 2.14
N PRO A 59 -3.94 23.10 3.20
CA PRO A 59 -3.81 22.64 4.58
C PRO A 59 -4.65 21.40 4.90
N CYS A 60 -5.85 21.28 4.32
CA CYS A 60 -6.73 20.14 4.54
C CYS A 60 -6.09 18.80 4.10
N TYR A 61 -5.22 18.80 3.09
CA TYR A 61 -4.59 17.58 2.59
C TYR A 61 -3.64 16.95 3.62
N LEU A 62 -3.09 17.75 4.55
CA LEU A 62 -2.19 17.27 5.60
C LEU A 62 -2.89 16.40 6.65
N PHE A 63 -4.22 16.42 6.71
CA PHE A 63 -4.99 15.49 7.56
C PHE A 63 -5.05 14.08 6.98
N LEU A 64 -4.90 13.92 5.66
CA LEU A 64 -5.08 12.63 4.99
C LEU A 64 -4.10 11.53 5.48
N PRO A 65 -2.78 11.77 5.65
CA PRO A 65 -1.87 10.77 6.23
C PRO A 65 -2.28 10.36 7.64
N LEU A 66 -2.73 11.33 8.46
CA LEU A 66 -3.15 11.07 9.83
C LEU A 66 -4.42 10.23 9.88
N ILE A 67 -5.42 10.59 9.06
CA ILE A 67 -6.66 9.81 8.90
C ILE A 67 -6.34 8.40 8.42
N CYS A 68 -5.51 8.24 7.38
CA CYS A 68 -5.08 6.92 6.91
C CYS A 68 -4.37 6.13 8.01
N PHE A 69 -3.45 6.74 8.75
CA PHE A 69 -2.75 6.09 9.86
C PHE A 69 -3.72 5.62 10.96
N ILE A 70 -4.68 6.46 11.35
CA ILE A 70 -5.73 6.11 12.34
C ILE A 70 -6.62 4.98 11.81
N LEU A 71 -7.02 5.01 10.54
CA LEU A 71 -7.77 3.93 9.89
C LEU A 71 -7.01 2.60 9.95
N CYS A 72 -5.71 2.61 9.61
CA CYS A 72 -4.85 1.44 9.66
C CYS A 72 -4.75 0.87 11.08
N ILE A 73 -4.55 1.73 12.08
CA ILE A 73 -4.52 1.35 13.50
C ILE A 73 -5.86 0.75 13.94
N SER A 74 -6.96 1.37 13.54
CA SER A 74 -8.31 0.94 13.92
C SER A 74 -8.59 -0.46 13.37
N LEU A 75 -8.33 -0.69 12.09
CA LEU A 75 -8.41 -2.01 11.46
C LEU A 75 -7.52 -3.03 12.17
N CYS A 76 -6.29 -2.65 12.48
CA CYS A 76 -5.35 -3.51 13.17
C CYS A 76 -5.88 -3.98 14.53
N PHE A 77 -6.37 -3.08 15.38
CA PHE A 77 -6.86 -3.44 16.71
C PHE A 77 -8.20 -4.19 16.66
N ILE A 78 -9.11 -3.83 15.74
CA ILE A 78 -10.35 -4.59 15.51
C ILE A 78 -10.01 -6.05 15.17
N TYR A 79 -9.13 -6.26 14.19
CA TYR A 79 -8.76 -7.61 13.78
C TYR A 79 -7.91 -8.33 14.80
N LEU A 80 -7.06 -7.64 15.56
CA LEU A 80 -6.33 -8.25 16.68
C LEU A 80 -7.29 -8.82 17.73
N TYR A 81 -8.34 -8.07 18.07
CA TYR A 81 -9.35 -8.51 19.03
C TYR A 81 -10.11 -9.74 18.52
N PHE A 82 -10.65 -9.71 17.29
CA PHE A 82 -11.42 -10.81 16.74
C PHE A 82 -10.57 -12.04 16.40
N ALA A 83 -9.42 -11.85 15.75
CA ALA A 83 -8.51 -12.94 15.43
C ALA A 83 -7.91 -13.56 16.70
N GLY A 84 -7.67 -12.77 17.75
CA GLY A 84 -7.21 -13.26 19.06
C GLY A 84 -8.21 -14.15 19.80
N LYS A 85 -9.49 -14.14 19.42
CA LYS A 85 -10.49 -15.13 19.89
C LYS A 85 -10.38 -16.47 19.16
N LEU A 86 -9.93 -16.45 17.90
CA LEU A 86 -9.87 -17.62 17.02
C LEU A 86 -8.50 -18.31 17.04
N TRP A 87 -7.44 -17.54 17.23
CA TRP A 87 -6.05 -18.00 17.25
C TRP A 87 -5.31 -17.41 18.45
N LYS A 88 -4.55 -18.26 19.14
CA LYS A 88 -3.70 -17.89 20.28
C LYS A 88 -2.21 -17.85 19.93
N ASP A 89 -1.89 -18.04 18.65
CA ASP A 89 -0.54 -17.99 18.10
C ASP A 89 -0.33 -16.71 17.25
N GLY A 90 0.78 -16.64 16.52
CA GLY A 90 1.13 -15.48 15.71
C GLY A 90 0.18 -15.18 14.56
N LYS A 91 -0.75 -16.08 14.21
CA LYS A 91 -1.71 -15.82 13.14
C LYS A 91 -2.60 -14.61 13.45
N ALA A 92 -2.98 -14.43 14.72
CA ALA A 92 -3.77 -13.26 15.13
C ALA A 92 -3.00 -11.96 14.89
N ASN A 93 -1.71 -11.93 15.22
CA ASN A 93 -0.82 -10.79 14.96
C ASN A 93 -0.62 -10.53 13.46
N LEU A 94 -0.47 -11.59 12.67
CA LEU A 94 -0.33 -11.49 11.22
C LEU A 94 -1.61 -10.94 10.56
N ILE A 95 -2.78 -11.43 10.95
CA ILE A 95 -4.08 -10.93 10.46
C ILE A 95 -4.26 -9.47 10.86
N ALA A 96 -3.97 -9.11 12.11
CA ALA A 96 -4.05 -7.74 12.60
C ALA A 96 -3.12 -6.79 11.83
N PHE A 97 -1.86 -7.19 11.63
CA PHE A 97 -0.90 -6.45 10.80
C PHE A 97 -1.43 -6.26 9.38
N ALA A 98 -1.88 -7.35 8.76
CA ALA A 98 -2.41 -7.34 7.41
C ALA A 98 -3.66 -6.46 7.25
N ALA A 99 -4.50 -6.38 8.30
CA ALA A 99 -5.71 -5.59 8.29
C ALA A 99 -5.43 -4.09 8.14
N GLY A 100 -4.35 -3.58 8.74
CA GLY A 100 -3.98 -2.17 8.64
C GLY A 100 -3.14 -1.82 7.40
N THR A 101 -2.57 -2.77 6.68
CA THR A 101 -1.68 -2.50 5.53
C THR A 101 -2.35 -2.74 4.19
N GLY A 102 -1.84 -2.18 3.09
CA GLY A 102 -2.40 -2.39 1.75
C GLY A 102 -1.32 -2.27 0.69
N ASN A 103 -1.56 -2.84 -0.49
CA ASN A 103 -0.65 -2.68 -1.63
C ASN A 103 -0.89 -1.33 -2.32
N THR A 104 -0.83 -0.25 -1.54
CA THR A 104 -1.01 1.14 -1.97
C THR A 104 0.16 1.62 -2.83
N GLY A 105 1.35 1.07 -2.59
CA GLY A 105 2.56 1.40 -3.33
C GLY A 105 2.60 0.76 -4.72
N TYR A 106 2.70 -0.56 -4.81
CA TYR A 106 3.00 -1.24 -6.08
C TYR A 106 1.76 -1.48 -6.95
N PHE A 107 0.62 -1.77 -6.32
CA PHE A 107 -0.65 -1.99 -7.03
C PHE A 107 -1.48 -0.71 -7.10
N GLY A 108 -1.58 0.01 -5.99
CA GLY A 108 -2.42 1.20 -5.88
C GLY A 108 -1.91 2.42 -6.64
N PHE A 109 -0.59 2.64 -6.68
CA PHE A 109 -0.02 3.77 -7.42
C PHE A 109 -0.29 3.74 -8.94
N PRO A 110 -0.06 2.63 -9.67
CA PRO A 110 -0.43 2.59 -11.09
C PRO A 110 -1.93 2.80 -11.31
N LEU A 111 -2.79 2.36 -10.38
CA LEU A 111 -4.22 2.68 -10.46
C LEU A 111 -4.52 4.16 -10.25
N ALA A 112 -3.85 4.79 -9.29
CA ALA A 112 -3.98 6.22 -9.07
C ALA A 112 -3.58 7.00 -10.33
N LEU A 113 -2.47 6.63 -10.99
CA LEU A 113 -2.05 7.23 -12.26
C LEU A 113 -3.07 7.05 -13.41
N MET A 114 -3.90 6.00 -13.36
CA MET A 114 -4.94 5.76 -14.37
C MET A 114 -6.25 6.51 -14.06
N LEU A 115 -6.53 6.76 -12.78
CA LEU A 115 -7.80 7.31 -12.30
C LEU A 115 -7.77 8.81 -12.07
N PHE A 116 -6.60 9.34 -11.76
CA PHE A 116 -6.44 10.67 -11.20
C PHE A 116 -5.45 11.51 -12.01
N ASP A 117 -5.62 12.82 -11.94
CA ASP A 117 -4.64 13.75 -12.49
C ASP A 117 -3.36 13.81 -11.63
N GLU A 118 -2.32 14.46 -12.15
CA GLU A 118 -1.01 14.55 -11.51
C GLU A 118 -1.07 15.16 -10.09
N HIS A 119 -1.97 16.12 -9.86
CA HIS A 119 -2.12 16.76 -8.57
C HIS A 119 -2.75 15.80 -7.56
N GLN A 120 -3.82 15.11 -7.96
CA GLN A 120 -4.52 14.12 -7.15
C GLN A 120 -3.66 12.89 -6.85
N VAL A 121 -2.81 12.45 -7.79
CA VAL A 121 -1.83 11.37 -7.56
C VAL A 121 -0.88 11.71 -6.42
N GLY A 122 -0.49 12.98 -6.29
CA GLY A 122 0.36 13.37 -5.17
C GLY A 122 -0.34 13.45 -3.83
N ILE A 123 -1.63 13.76 -3.81
CA ILE A 123 -2.47 13.63 -2.61
C ILE A 123 -2.67 12.14 -2.26
N TYR A 124 -2.80 11.26 -3.24
CA TYR A 124 -2.81 9.82 -3.02
C TYR A 124 -1.50 9.33 -2.37
N MET A 125 -0.34 9.80 -2.83
CA MET A 125 0.96 9.49 -2.21
C MET A 125 1.08 10.05 -0.78
N LEU A 126 0.45 11.19 -0.50
CA LEU A 126 0.36 11.74 0.85
C LEU A 126 -0.42 10.78 1.77
N GLY A 127 -1.58 10.27 1.33
CA GLY A 127 -2.30 9.22 2.07
C GLY A 127 -1.46 7.94 2.29
N ASN A 128 -0.66 7.56 1.29
CA ASN A 128 0.26 6.41 1.38
C ASN A 128 1.35 6.56 2.47
N ILE A 129 1.72 7.79 2.85
CA ILE A 129 2.60 8.04 3.99
C ILE A 129 1.95 7.53 5.29
N GLY A 130 0.63 7.69 5.46
CA GLY A 130 -0.10 7.17 6.62
C GLY A 130 0.00 5.64 6.75
N PHE A 131 -0.12 4.91 5.65
CA PHE A 131 0.10 3.46 5.60
C PHE A 131 1.55 3.09 5.95
N SER A 132 2.52 3.83 5.42
CA SER A 132 3.94 3.60 5.71
C SER A 132 4.25 3.84 7.19
N LEU A 133 3.71 4.90 7.79
CA LEU A 133 3.83 5.15 9.23
C LEU A 133 3.27 3.98 10.04
N TYR A 134 2.11 3.43 9.66
CA TYR A 134 1.53 2.26 10.30
C TYR A 134 2.45 1.04 10.20
N ASP A 135 2.88 0.68 8.99
CA ASP A 135 3.70 -0.50 8.72
C ASP A 135 4.96 -0.54 9.60
N TYR A 136 5.66 0.60 9.72
CA TYR A 136 6.92 0.71 10.45
C TYR A 136 6.80 1.07 11.94
N THR A 137 5.58 1.29 12.45
CA THR A 137 5.33 1.59 13.87
C THR A 137 4.41 0.55 14.52
N VAL A 138 3.11 0.79 14.57
CA VAL A 138 2.11 -0.05 15.24
C VAL A 138 2.02 -1.41 14.57
N GLY A 139 2.04 -1.46 13.24
CA GLY A 139 2.05 -2.72 12.49
C GLY A 139 3.26 -3.57 12.88
N ALA A 140 4.48 -3.01 12.75
CA ALA A 140 5.70 -3.68 13.17
C ALA A 140 5.62 -4.16 14.63
N TYR A 141 5.16 -3.33 15.56
CA TYR A 141 4.96 -3.71 16.97
C TYR A 141 4.07 -4.95 17.15
N ILE A 142 2.94 -4.98 16.45
CA ILE A 142 1.98 -6.07 16.54
C ILE A 142 2.55 -7.35 15.93
N ILE A 143 3.17 -7.31 14.74
CA ILE A 143 3.64 -8.52 14.08
C ILE A 143 4.83 -9.16 14.80
N THR A 144 5.67 -8.37 15.48
CA THR A 144 6.77 -8.90 16.30
C THR A 144 6.32 -9.30 17.72
N ARG A 145 5.01 -9.24 18.01
CA ARG A 145 4.40 -9.57 19.31
C ARG A 145 4.96 -8.73 20.47
N GLY A 146 5.19 -7.44 20.22
CA GLY A 146 5.63 -6.49 21.24
C GLY A 146 7.13 -6.52 21.56
N THR A 147 7.92 -7.33 20.87
CA THR A 147 9.40 -7.29 20.97
C THR A 147 10.01 -6.06 20.30
N TYR A 148 9.26 -5.40 19.43
CA TYR A 148 9.68 -4.16 18.77
C TYR A 148 9.50 -2.99 19.73
N THR A 149 10.60 -2.33 20.09
CA THR A 149 10.55 -1.24 21.06
C THR A 149 10.09 0.08 20.42
N LYS A 150 9.55 1.01 21.23
CA LYS A 150 9.23 2.38 20.79
C LYS A 150 10.43 3.08 20.14
N LYS A 151 11.63 2.85 20.68
CA LYS A 151 12.90 3.40 20.15
C LYS A 151 13.23 2.84 18.77
N GLN A 152 13.05 1.54 18.55
CA GLN A 152 13.24 0.92 17.23
C GLN A 152 12.23 1.43 16.20
N ALA A 153 10.96 1.57 16.59
CA ALA A 153 9.92 2.15 15.73
C ALA A 153 10.28 3.58 15.29
N LEU A 154 10.61 4.45 16.24
CA LEU A 154 11.00 5.83 15.94
C LEU A 154 12.25 5.86 15.06
N HIS A 155 13.28 5.07 15.39
CA HIS A 155 14.51 4.97 14.61
C HIS A 155 14.28 4.49 13.18
N LYS A 156 13.33 3.56 12.96
CA LYS A 156 12.99 3.07 11.63
C LYS A 156 12.26 4.13 10.82
N VAL A 157 11.28 4.83 11.40
CA VAL A 157 10.54 5.93 10.75
C VAL A 157 11.48 7.08 10.39
N MET A 158 12.36 7.50 11.30
CA MET A 158 13.38 8.52 11.05
C MET A 158 14.48 8.06 10.06
N ARG A 159 14.42 6.83 9.56
CA ARG A 159 15.34 6.34 8.53
C ARG A 159 14.65 6.02 7.22
N LEU A 160 13.36 6.37 7.07
CA LEU A 160 12.62 6.19 5.82
C LEU A 160 13.05 7.28 4.83
N PRO A 161 13.86 6.96 3.80
CA PRO A 161 14.39 7.99 2.89
C PRO A 161 13.26 8.67 2.11
N MET A 162 12.17 7.96 1.85
CA MET A 162 10.98 8.49 1.20
C MET A 162 10.33 9.67 1.94
N ILE A 163 10.38 9.71 3.28
CA ILE A 163 9.80 10.82 4.06
C ILE A 163 10.64 12.08 3.84
N TYR A 164 11.97 11.96 3.92
CA TYR A 164 12.88 13.07 3.68
C TYR A 164 12.77 13.60 2.25
N ALA A 165 12.69 12.69 1.27
CA ALA A 165 12.54 13.06 -0.12
C ALA A 165 11.19 13.74 -0.39
N PHE A 166 10.11 13.26 0.24
CA PHE A 166 8.80 13.91 0.15
C PHE A 166 8.81 15.32 0.77
N ILE A 167 9.35 15.47 1.99
CA ILE A 167 9.49 16.78 2.65
C ILE A 167 10.30 17.74 1.78
N LEU A 168 11.44 17.31 1.25
CA LEU A 168 12.26 18.13 0.36
C LEU A 168 11.49 18.56 -0.89
N GLY A 169 10.71 17.65 -1.48
CA GLY A 169 9.85 17.95 -2.63
C GLY A 169 8.79 19.01 -2.29
N LEU A 170 8.14 18.91 -1.13
CA LEU A 170 7.18 19.93 -0.68
C LEU A 170 7.86 21.28 -0.42
N THR A 171 9.05 21.28 0.20
CA THR A 171 9.81 22.51 0.45
C THR A 171 10.16 23.21 -0.86
N LEU A 172 10.67 22.48 -1.85
CA LEU A 172 11.00 23.05 -3.15
C LEU A 172 9.75 23.50 -3.92
N ASN A 173 8.65 22.77 -3.81
CA ASN A 173 7.36 23.19 -4.38
C ASN A 173 6.90 24.53 -3.81
N TYR A 174 6.97 24.69 -2.47
CA TYR A 174 6.62 25.93 -1.79
C TYR A 174 7.50 27.11 -2.23
N LEU A 175 8.78 26.87 -2.48
CA LEU A 175 9.72 27.87 -3.03
C LEU A 175 9.49 28.16 -4.53
N GLY A 176 8.51 27.52 -5.18
CA GLY A 176 8.20 27.71 -6.59
C GLY A 176 9.18 27.02 -7.54
N PHE A 177 10.02 26.10 -7.04
CA PHE A 177 10.96 25.36 -7.86
C PHE A 177 10.22 24.42 -8.83
N LYS A 178 10.65 24.43 -10.09
CA LYS A 178 10.17 23.51 -11.12
C LYS A 178 11.35 22.74 -11.69
N LEU A 179 11.15 21.44 -11.89
CA LEU A 179 12.11 20.62 -12.62
C LEU A 179 12.18 21.09 -14.08
N PRO A 180 13.38 21.20 -14.68
CA PRO A 180 13.53 21.38 -16.12
C PRO A 180 12.80 20.26 -16.88
N SER A 181 12.24 20.59 -18.05
CA SER A 181 11.50 19.65 -18.90
C SER A 181 12.27 18.36 -19.22
N GLU A 182 13.58 18.47 -19.35
CA GLU A 182 14.53 17.41 -19.67
C GLU A 182 14.63 16.40 -18.51
N VAL A 183 14.49 16.87 -17.27
CA VAL A 183 14.49 16.03 -16.06
C VAL A 183 13.09 15.46 -15.78
N SER A 184 12.03 16.05 -16.35
CA SER A 184 10.67 15.53 -16.19
C SER A 184 10.48 14.14 -16.79
N HIS A 185 11.15 13.84 -17.92
CA HIS A 185 11.17 12.50 -18.52
C HIS A 185 11.87 11.47 -17.62
N PHE A 186 12.94 11.88 -16.92
CA PHE A 186 13.61 11.02 -15.95
C PHE A 186 12.66 10.59 -14.81
N ALA A 187 11.81 11.51 -14.33
CA ALA A 187 10.80 11.17 -13.33
C ALA A 187 9.77 10.15 -13.83
N GLN A 188 9.36 10.22 -15.10
CA GLN A 188 8.47 9.21 -15.70
C GLN A 188 9.13 7.82 -15.74
N HIS A 189 10.41 7.75 -16.10
CA HIS A 189 11.17 6.49 -16.06
C HIS A 189 11.25 5.90 -14.65
N LEU A 190 11.45 6.74 -13.62
CA LEU A 190 11.45 6.30 -12.22
C LEU A 190 10.10 5.74 -11.78
N ARG A 191 8.99 6.36 -12.19
CA ARG A 191 7.63 5.83 -11.91
C ARG A 191 7.43 4.48 -12.59
N GLY A 192 7.85 4.34 -13.85
CA GLY A 192 7.82 3.08 -14.58
C GLY A 192 8.63 2.00 -13.87
N ALA A 193 9.87 2.30 -13.48
CA ALA A 193 10.73 1.38 -12.73
C ALA A 193 10.12 0.99 -11.38
N TYR A 194 9.52 1.94 -10.66
CA TYR A 194 8.84 1.70 -9.40
C TYR A 194 7.69 0.68 -9.55
N ILE A 195 6.85 0.84 -10.57
CA ILE A 195 5.73 -0.06 -10.86
C ILE A 195 6.25 -1.45 -11.25
N VAL A 196 7.15 -1.52 -12.24
CA VAL A 196 7.67 -2.80 -12.76
C VAL A 196 8.37 -3.60 -11.67
N LEU A 197 9.37 -2.99 -11.02
CA LEU A 197 10.16 -3.68 -9.99
C LEU A 197 9.32 -3.98 -8.75
N GLY A 198 8.40 -3.09 -8.38
CA GLY A 198 7.48 -3.26 -7.26
C GLY A 198 6.56 -4.46 -7.44
N MET A 199 5.95 -4.59 -8.63
CA MET A 199 5.12 -5.75 -8.95
C MET A 199 5.95 -7.03 -9.12
N MET A 200 7.18 -6.93 -9.63
CA MET A 200 8.11 -8.07 -9.68
C MET A 200 8.49 -8.58 -8.29
N ILE A 201 8.61 -7.73 -7.26
CA ILE A 201 8.88 -8.17 -5.87
C ILE A 201 7.82 -9.15 -5.38
N ILE A 202 6.55 -8.95 -5.76
CA ILE A 202 5.47 -9.88 -5.44
C ILE A 202 5.79 -11.23 -6.07
N GLY A 203 6.06 -11.25 -7.38
CA GLY A 203 6.45 -12.46 -8.11
C GLY A 203 7.65 -13.18 -7.50
N LEU A 204 8.72 -12.43 -7.16
CA LEU A 204 9.93 -12.96 -6.53
C LEU A 204 9.65 -13.57 -5.16
N ALA A 205 8.72 -12.99 -4.38
CA ALA A 205 8.29 -13.57 -3.12
C ALA A 205 7.55 -14.91 -3.32
N LEU A 206 6.81 -15.07 -4.42
CA LEU A 206 6.10 -16.30 -4.77
C LEU A 206 7.04 -17.41 -5.27
N ALA A 207 8.14 -17.05 -5.93
CA ALA A 207 9.09 -18.01 -6.51
C ALA A 207 9.73 -18.94 -5.46
N ASN A 208 9.82 -18.47 -4.23
CA ASN A 208 10.44 -19.16 -3.09
C ASN A 208 9.43 -19.92 -2.21
N LEU A 209 8.15 -19.97 -2.58
CA LEU A 209 7.15 -20.73 -1.83
C LEU A 209 7.23 -22.21 -2.20
N GLU A 210 7.52 -23.05 -1.21
CA GLU A 210 7.65 -24.51 -1.41
C GLU A 210 6.30 -25.23 -1.34
N ALA A 211 5.33 -24.72 -0.56
CA ALA A 211 4.02 -25.33 -0.42
C ALA A 211 2.91 -24.29 -0.27
N TYR A 212 1.84 -24.46 -1.07
CA TYR A 212 0.61 -23.70 -0.96
C TYR A 212 -0.38 -24.45 -0.07
N LYS A 213 -0.29 -24.27 1.25
CA LYS A 213 -1.27 -24.81 2.21
C LYS A 213 -2.27 -23.74 2.60
N ILE A 214 -3.51 -23.91 2.18
CA ILE A 214 -4.59 -22.97 2.49
C ILE A 214 -5.27 -23.37 3.81
N ASP A 215 -5.12 -22.53 4.82
CA ASP A 215 -6.02 -22.50 5.99
C ASP A 215 -7.20 -21.59 5.62
N TYR A 216 -8.32 -22.18 5.18
CA TYR A 216 -9.47 -21.42 4.66
C TYR A 216 -10.04 -20.45 5.68
N LYS A 217 -10.03 -20.82 6.98
CA LYS A 217 -10.52 -19.97 8.07
C LYS A 217 -9.60 -18.76 8.25
N PHE A 218 -8.29 -18.98 8.24
CA PHE A 218 -7.30 -17.91 8.28
C PHE A 218 -7.43 -16.99 7.07
N LEU A 219 -7.51 -17.57 5.87
CA LEU A 219 -7.61 -16.85 4.60
C LEU A 219 -8.86 -15.97 4.55
N ALA A 220 -10.02 -16.50 4.95
CA ALA A 220 -11.27 -15.74 4.99
C ALA A 220 -11.17 -14.53 5.94
N CYS A 221 -10.63 -14.73 7.15
CA CYS A 221 -10.44 -13.65 8.12
C CYS A 221 -9.41 -12.61 7.65
N PHE A 222 -8.32 -13.06 7.03
CA PHE A 222 -7.29 -12.19 6.47
C PHE A 222 -7.85 -11.30 5.35
N LEU A 223 -8.59 -11.90 4.41
CA LEU A 223 -9.12 -11.19 3.25
C LEU A 223 -10.34 -10.33 3.58
N SER A 224 -11.16 -10.71 4.58
CA SER A 224 -12.27 -9.87 5.03
C SER A 224 -11.80 -8.51 5.54
N ALA A 225 -10.58 -8.42 6.08
CA ALA A 225 -10.02 -7.17 6.52
C ALA A 225 -9.84 -6.17 5.37
N LYS A 226 -9.36 -6.65 4.22
CA LYS A 226 -9.10 -5.82 3.04
C LYS A 226 -10.34 -5.60 2.19
N PHE A 227 -11.10 -6.65 1.89
CA PHE A 227 -12.18 -6.58 0.91
C PHE A 227 -13.56 -6.28 1.49
N LEU A 228 -13.69 -6.20 2.83
CA LEU A 228 -14.94 -5.82 3.48
C LEU A 228 -14.70 -4.69 4.48
N ALA A 229 -13.89 -4.93 5.52
CA ALA A 229 -13.78 -4.00 6.63
C ALA A 229 -13.13 -2.66 6.23
N ALA A 230 -12.03 -2.68 5.47
CA ALA A 230 -11.36 -1.44 5.06
C ALA A 230 -12.27 -0.50 4.24
N PRO A 231 -12.96 -0.94 3.18
CA PRO A 231 -13.95 -0.11 2.48
C PRO A 231 -15.07 0.38 3.39
N MET A 232 -15.64 -0.47 4.25
CA MET A 232 -16.73 -0.07 5.15
C MET A 232 -16.32 1.03 6.14
N ILE A 233 -15.13 0.91 6.73
CA ILE A 233 -14.63 1.94 7.67
C ILE A 233 -14.33 3.23 6.91
N VAL A 234 -13.74 3.14 5.71
CA VAL A 234 -13.49 4.34 4.89
C VAL A 234 -14.79 5.02 4.49
N LEU A 235 -15.82 4.29 4.05
CA LEU A 235 -17.14 4.84 3.77
C LEU A 235 -17.73 5.51 5.01
N SER A 236 -17.58 4.90 6.19
CA SER A 236 -18.06 5.49 7.45
C SER A 236 -17.35 6.80 7.79
N VAL A 237 -16.03 6.89 7.56
CA VAL A 237 -15.26 8.13 7.75
C VAL A 237 -15.65 9.19 6.72
N ILE A 238 -15.88 8.81 5.47
CA ILE A 238 -16.38 9.73 4.43
C ILE A 238 -17.75 10.30 4.84
N THR A 239 -18.68 9.44 5.26
CA THR A 239 -20.00 9.88 5.73
C THR A 239 -19.88 10.80 6.95
N LEU A 240 -18.99 10.49 7.89
CA LEU A 240 -18.75 11.35 9.06
C LEU A 240 -18.20 12.72 8.65
N ASP A 241 -17.25 12.75 7.70
CA ASP A 241 -16.69 14.01 7.22
C ASP A 241 -17.74 14.87 6.50
N GLN A 242 -18.54 14.25 5.62
CA GLN A 242 -19.57 14.94 4.84
C GLN A 242 -20.70 15.53 5.69
N ASN A 243 -21.00 14.96 6.86
CA ASN A 243 -22.15 15.37 7.68
C ASN A 243 -21.78 16.12 8.96
N VAL A 244 -20.52 16.03 9.42
CA VAL A 244 -20.13 16.52 10.75
C VAL A 244 -18.83 17.32 10.72
N MET A 245 -17.75 16.74 10.16
CA MET A 245 -16.41 17.33 10.34
C MET A 245 -16.06 18.36 9.26
N HIS A 246 -16.56 18.16 8.03
CA HIS A 246 -16.35 19.03 6.87
C HIS A 246 -14.88 19.36 6.58
N ILE A 247 -13.95 18.43 6.86
CA ILE A 247 -12.50 18.63 6.67
C ILE A 247 -12.15 18.77 5.19
N PHE A 248 -12.81 17.99 4.34
CA PHE A 248 -12.56 17.96 2.89
C PHE A 248 -13.64 18.66 2.07
N GLU A 249 -14.39 19.59 2.68
CA GLU A 249 -15.35 20.42 1.96
C GLU A 249 -14.67 21.16 0.79
N GLY A 250 -15.31 21.13 -0.39
CA GLY A 250 -14.74 21.65 -1.64
C GLY A 250 -13.64 20.80 -2.29
N ASN A 251 -13.27 19.64 -1.70
CA ASN A 251 -12.21 18.75 -2.18
C ASN A 251 -12.65 17.27 -2.26
N GLU A 252 -13.86 17.02 -2.79
CA GLU A 252 -14.51 15.71 -2.78
C GLU A 252 -13.72 14.57 -3.48
N PHE A 253 -12.78 14.91 -4.36
CA PHE A 253 -11.89 13.91 -4.99
C PHE A 253 -11.05 13.14 -3.95
N ILE A 254 -10.84 13.71 -2.75
CA ILE A 254 -10.14 13.04 -1.64
C ILE A 254 -10.91 11.80 -1.19
N TYR A 255 -12.25 11.83 -1.22
CA TYR A 255 -13.06 10.65 -0.91
C TYR A 255 -12.79 9.51 -1.90
N LYS A 256 -12.64 9.83 -3.19
CA LYS A 256 -12.26 8.83 -4.21
C LYS A 256 -10.85 8.28 -3.96
N ILE A 257 -9.91 9.11 -3.53
CA ILE A 257 -8.56 8.69 -3.12
C ILE A 257 -8.62 7.73 -1.93
N MET A 258 -9.40 8.07 -0.89
CA MET A 258 -9.58 7.23 0.29
C MET A 258 -10.21 5.88 -0.06
N ILE A 259 -11.22 5.88 -0.92
CA ILE A 259 -11.84 4.65 -1.45
C ILE A 259 -10.78 3.81 -2.16
N LEU A 260 -10.00 4.40 -3.08
CA LEU A 260 -8.94 3.67 -3.79
C LEU A 260 -7.92 3.05 -2.81
N LEU A 261 -7.46 3.80 -1.81
CA LEU A 261 -6.54 3.30 -0.77
C LEU A 261 -7.14 2.14 0.05
N SER A 262 -8.47 2.06 0.16
CA SER A 262 -9.15 1.02 0.93
C SER A 262 -9.39 -0.29 0.16
N ILE A 263 -9.50 -0.22 -1.17
CA ILE A 263 -9.88 -1.37 -2.01
C ILE A 263 -8.68 -2.12 -2.60
N VAL A 264 -7.46 -1.58 -2.50
CA VAL A 264 -6.25 -2.26 -2.98
C VAL A 264 -6.04 -3.61 -2.27
N PRO A 265 -5.42 -4.60 -2.96
CA PRO A 265 -5.17 -5.91 -2.37
C PRO A 265 -4.22 -5.84 -1.17
N PRO A 266 -4.09 -6.93 -0.40
CA PRO A 266 -3.13 -7.03 0.71
C PRO A 266 -1.70 -6.64 0.31
N ALA A 267 -0.97 -6.01 1.23
CA ALA A 267 0.38 -5.52 0.95
C ALA A 267 1.37 -6.66 0.64
N ALA A 268 2.17 -6.47 -0.41
CA ALA A 268 3.30 -7.35 -0.72
C ALA A 268 4.28 -7.47 0.46
N ASN A 269 4.51 -6.35 1.16
CA ASN A 269 5.43 -6.26 2.28
C ASN A 269 5.00 -7.10 3.49
N THR A 270 3.72 -7.49 3.60
CA THR A 270 3.25 -8.41 4.65
C THR A 270 4.04 -9.72 4.66
N VAL A 271 4.41 -10.24 3.48
CA VAL A 271 5.23 -11.45 3.37
C VAL A 271 6.64 -11.21 3.91
N VAL A 272 7.23 -10.04 3.64
CA VAL A 272 8.55 -9.65 4.14
C VAL A 272 8.54 -9.60 5.67
N PHE A 273 7.58 -8.86 6.26
CA PHE A 273 7.44 -8.74 7.70
C PHE A 273 7.18 -10.09 8.37
N ALA A 274 6.31 -10.92 7.79
CA ALA A 274 6.05 -12.27 8.28
C ALA A 274 7.31 -13.15 8.27
N THR A 275 8.13 -13.06 7.21
CA THR A 275 9.37 -13.83 7.06
C THR A 275 10.41 -13.40 8.10
N LEU A 276 10.70 -12.10 8.20
CA LEU A 276 11.71 -11.56 9.12
C LEU A 276 11.38 -11.85 10.58
N ASN A 277 10.09 -11.87 10.92
CA ASN A 277 9.62 -12.12 12.29
C ASN A 277 9.19 -13.58 12.53
N LYS A 278 9.44 -14.48 11.57
CA LYS A 278 9.04 -15.90 11.63
C LYS A 278 7.56 -16.09 12.02
N CYS A 279 6.70 -15.21 11.52
CA CYS A 279 5.28 -15.13 11.85
C CYS A 279 4.43 -15.68 10.69
N HIS A 280 4.35 -17.01 10.57
CA HIS A 280 3.57 -17.73 9.55
C HIS A 280 3.80 -17.22 8.10
N PRO A 281 5.06 -17.15 7.61
CA PRO A 281 5.38 -16.58 6.29
C PRO A 281 4.66 -17.25 5.12
N GLU A 282 4.49 -18.58 5.16
CA GLU A 282 3.77 -19.33 4.13
C GLU A 282 2.29 -18.91 4.04
N GLN A 283 1.63 -18.76 5.19
CA GLN A 283 0.22 -18.32 5.24
C GLN A 283 0.07 -16.87 4.78
N ALA A 284 1.00 -15.99 5.16
CA ALA A 284 1.05 -14.61 4.69
C ALA A 284 1.16 -14.56 3.16
N ALA A 285 2.08 -15.34 2.59
CA ALA A 285 2.31 -15.36 1.16
C ALA A 285 1.12 -15.93 0.39
N ALA A 286 0.53 -17.03 0.87
CA ALA A 286 -0.67 -17.61 0.26
C ALA A 286 -1.86 -16.63 0.28
N ALA A 287 -2.07 -15.93 1.40
CA ALA A 287 -3.16 -14.97 1.53
C ALA A 287 -2.93 -13.70 0.69
N VAL A 288 -1.71 -13.18 0.64
CA VAL A 288 -1.36 -12.04 -0.24
C VAL A 288 -1.49 -12.41 -1.71
N LEU A 289 -1.06 -13.61 -2.11
CA LEU A 289 -1.26 -14.11 -3.48
C LEU A 289 -2.74 -14.18 -3.82
N THR A 290 -3.53 -14.86 -2.97
CA THR A 290 -4.97 -15.00 -3.18
C THR A 290 -5.65 -13.64 -3.27
N GLY A 291 -5.31 -12.72 -2.35
CA GLY A 291 -5.85 -11.37 -2.36
C GLY A 291 -5.43 -10.59 -3.60
N THR A 292 -4.19 -10.75 -4.09
CA THR A 292 -3.74 -10.10 -5.31
C THR A 292 -4.49 -10.63 -6.53
N VAL A 293 -4.73 -11.93 -6.62
CA VAL A 293 -5.54 -12.53 -7.71
C VAL A 293 -7.00 -12.06 -7.63
N LEU A 294 -7.62 -12.09 -6.45
CA LEU A 294 -8.98 -11.58 -6.24
C LEU A 294 -9.09 -10.09 -6.55
N GLY A 295 -8.05 -9.32 -6.24
CA GLY A 295 -7.92 -7.90 -6.56
C GLY A 295 -8.07 -7.58 -8.04
N MET A 296 -7.77 -8.54 -8.92
CA MET A 296 -7.91 -8.38 -10.38
C MET A 296 -9.36 -8.09 -10.79
N VAL A 297 -10.31 -8.69 -10.08
CA VAL A 297 -11.74 -8.57 -10.33
C VAL A 297 -12.36 -7.58 -9.36
N TYR A 298 -12.00 -7.69 -8.08
CA TYR A 298 -12.56 -6.88 -7.01
C TYR A 298 -12.28 -5.38 -7.20
N VAL A 299 -11.06 -4.99 -7.55
CA VAL A 299 -10.70 -3.57 -7.67
C VAL A 299 -11.45 -2.90 -8.83
N PRO A 300 -11.45 -3.42 -10.07
CA PRO A 300 -12.30 -2.88 -11.14
C PRO A 300 -13.78 -2.81 -10.78
N ALA A 301 -14.32 -3.81 -10.08
CA ALA A 301 -15.71 -3.80 -9.65
C ALA A 301 -15.99 -2.63 -8.70
N MET A 302 -15.18 -2.49 -7.65
CA MET A 302 -15.33 -1.41 -6.68
C MET A 302 -15.09 -0.03 -7.28
N VAL A 303 -14.07 0.13 -8.13
CA VAL A 303 -13.83 1.38 -8.86
C VAL A 303 -15.06 1.74 -9.70
N THR A 304 -15.61 0.80 -10.46
CA THR A 304 -16.80 1.05 -11.30
C THR A 304 -18.03 1.46 -10.48
N TRP A 305 -18.12 1.02 -9.22
CA TRP A 305 -19.27 1.26 -8.35
C TRP A 305 -19.13 2.50 -7.46
N LEU A 306 -17.91 2.86 -7.08
CA LEU A 306 -17.65 3.84 -6.03
C LEU A 306 -16.82 5.07 -6.48
N ILE A 307 -16.24 5.06 -7.70
CA ILE A 307 -15.34 6.11 -8.20
C ILE A 307 -15.84 6.63 -9.54
#